data_AF-A0A8H3R074-F1
#
_entry.id   AF-A0A8H3R074-F1
#
_cell.length_a   1.000
_cell.length_b   1.000
_cell.length_c   1.000
_cell.angle_alpha   90.00
_cell.angle_beta   90.00
_cell.angle_gamma   90.00
#
_symmetry.space_group_name_H-M   'P 1'
#
loop_
_entity.id
_entity.type
_entity.pdbx_description
1 polymer ?
#
loop_
_entity_poly.entity_id
_entity_poly.type
_entity_poly.pdbx_seq_one_letter_code
_entity_poly.pdbx_strand_id
1 'polypeptide(L)'
;MWSNLKQKISDELSARVTRIVNDLDTKNNTPEIENIFSKLTAEINTKIANELSARISEINSTFTAELGKNNNKLTAEIKKLQVDFDQLSVANHSSSSESSSSRLSDSALEESRSRFKRVFDSNKEKGETLDYAFETVRHEIRELTGYKIGKSAVKSFYYGQGDPKFNIVMAIMSWVDEKEITNNLNNNNASSANNNNENNME
;
A
#
# COMPACT_ATOMS: atom_id res chain seq x y z
N MET A 1 29.03 -59.85 -73.48
CA MET A 1 29.37 -60.54 -72.21
C MET A 1 29.77 -59.56 -71.10
N TRP A 2 30.71 -58.63 -71.36
CA TRP A 2 31.17 -57.62 -70.39
C TRP A 2 30.08 -56.68 -69.82
N SER A 3 29.20 -56.15 -70.67
CA SER A 3 28.11 -55.26 -70.23
C SER A 3 27.16 -55.93 -69.23
N ASN A 4 26.84 -57.21 -69.45
CA ASN A 4 25.97 -57.98 -68.55
C ASN A 4 26.62 -58.23 -67.18
N LEU A 5 27.94 -58.45 -67.14
CA LEU A 5 28.67 -58.62 -65.89
C LEU A 5 28.70 -57.31 -65.09
N LYS A 6 28.96 -56.18 -65.76
CA LYS A 6 28.90 -54.84 -65.14
C LYS A 6 27.52 -54.56 -64.55
N GLN A 7 26.46 -54.84 -65.31
CA GLN A 7 25.09 -54.62 -64.84
C GLN A 7 24.79 -55.46 -63.59
N LYS A 8 25.10 -56.76 -63.62
CA LYS A 8 24.90 -57.64 -62.45
C LYS A 8 25.64 -57.19 -61.20
N ILE A 9 26.89 -56.73 -61.35
CA ILE A 9 27.66 -56.20 -60.22
C ILE A 9 27.02 -54.91 -59.68
N SER A 10 26.59 -54.03 -60.58
CA SER A 10 25.90 -52.79 -60.21
C SER A 10 24.60 -53.05 -59.45
N ASP A 11 23.77 -53.97 -59.95
CA ASP A 11 22.48 -54.31 -59.34
C ASP A 11 22.67 -54.95 -57.96
N GLU A 12 23.63 -55.86 -57.82
CA GLU A 12 23.95 -56.51 -56.53
C GLU A 12 24.50 -55.51 -55.51
N LEU A 13 25.40 -54.59 -55.93
CA LEU A 13 25.90 -53.52 -55.07
C LEU A 13 24.77 -52.59 -54.63
N SER A 14 23.90 -52.18 -55.56
CA SER A 14 22.74 -51.34 -55.25
C SER A 14 21.82 -52.02 -54.24
N ALA A 15 21.48 -53.30 -54.45
CA ALA A 15 20.66 -54.07 -53.53
C ALA A 15 21.29 -54.20 -52.13
N ARG A 16 22.61 -54.39 -52.05
CA ARG A 16 23.34 -54.43 -50.77
C ARG A 16 23.35 -53.09 -50.06
N VAL A 17 23.60 -52.00 -50.80
CA VAL A 17 23.60 -50.64 -50.25
C VAL A 17 22.21 -50.29 -49.72
N THR A 18 21.14 -50.54 -50.48
CA THR A 18 19.76 -50.31 -50.02
C THR A 18 19.44 -51.09 -48.75
N ARG A 19 19.86 -52.36 -48.65
CA ARG A 19 19.65 -53.17 -47.45
C ARG A 19 20.38 -52.60 -46.22
N ILE A 20 21.64 -52.18 -46.39
CA ILE A 20 22.43 -51.58 -45.31
C ILE A 20 21.79 -50.27 -44.83
N VAL A 21 21.35 -49.41 -45.77
CA VAL A 21 20.69 -48.15 -45.42
C VAL A 21 19.41 -48.41 -44.63
N ASN A 22 18.55 -49.32 -45.09
CA ASN A 22 17.32 -49.67 -44.38
C ASN A 22 17.60 -50.28 -42.98
N ASP A 23 18.62 -51.13 -42.87
CA ASP A 23 19.03 -51.70 -41.58
C ASP A 23 19.58 -50.63 -40.61
N LEU A 24 20.24 -49.59 -41.13
CA LEU A 24 20.73 -48.47 -40.33
C LEU A 24 19.59 -47.55 -39.90
N ASP A 25 18.66 -47.23 -40.80
CA ASP A 25 17.49 -46.40 -40.49
C ASP A 25 16.59 -47.07 -39.44
N THR A 26 16.42 -48.39 -39.51
CA THR A 26 15.63 -49.15 -38.52
C THR A 26 16.33 -49.33 -37.18
N LYS A 27 17.67 -49.36 -37.15
CA LYS A 27 18.48 -49.36 -35.92
C LYS A 27 18.71 -47.96 -35.36
N ASN A 28 18.14 -46.92 -35.97
CA ASN A 28 18.24 -45.58 -35.45
C ASN A 28 17.44 -45.47 -34.14
N ASN A 29 18.13 -45.38 -33.00
CA ASN A 29 17.54 -45.38 -31.66
C ASN A 29 16.77 -44.09 -31.31
N THR A 30 16.55 -43.18 -32.26
CA THR A 30 15.87 -41.89 -32.03
C THR A 30 14.52 -42.03 -31.31
N PRO A 31 13.60 -42.94 -31.72
CA PRO A 31 12.29 -43.07 -31.07
C PRO A 31 12.37 -43.57 -29.62
N GLU A 32 13.34 -44.43 -29.32
CA GLU A 32 13.55 -44.96 -27.97
C GLU A 32 14.11 -43.86 -27.04
N ILE A 33 15.06 -43.08 -27.55
CA ILE A 33 15.61 -41.91 -26.85
C ILE A 33 14.50 -40.88 -26.56
N GLU A 34 13.66 -40.56 -27.54
CA GLU A 34 12.52 -39.65 -27.37
C GLU A 34 11.53 -40.13 -26.31
N ASN A 35 11.25 -41.44 -26.28
CA ASN A 35 10.38 -42.04 -25.27
C ASN A 35 10.98 -41.93 -23.86
N ILE A 36 12.28 -42.18 -23.71
CA ILE A 36 12.99 -42.03 -22.42
C ILE A 36 12.93 -40.56 -21.96
N PHE A 37 13.22 -39.61 -22.85
CA PHE A 37 13.12 -38.17 -22.53
C PHE A 37 11.70 -37.77 -22.12
N SER A 38 10.69 -38.26 -22.83
CA SER A 38 9.29 -37.97 -22.53
C SER A 38 8.88 -38.49 -21.15
N LYS A 39 9.27 -39.73 -20.82
CA LYS A 39 9.03 -40.32 -19.49
C LYS A 39 9.73 -39.56 -18.39
N LEU A 40 11.02 -39.24 -18.57
CA LEU A 40 11.81 -38.50 -17.61
C LEU A 40 11.22 -37.10 -17.37
N THR A 41 10.80 -36.42 -18.45
CA THR A 41 10.16 -35.10 -18.38
C THR A 41 8.86 -35.17 -17.57
N ALA A 42 8.01 -36.16 -17.84
CA ALA A 42 6.76 -36.33 -17.11
C ALA A 42 6.98 -36.64 -15.62
N GLU A 43 7.95 -37.49 -15.30
CA GLU A 43 8.29 -37.86 -13.93
C GLU A 43 8.84 -36.65 -13.14
N ILE A 44 9.78 -35.91 -13.73
CA ILE A 44 10.34 -34.69 -13.12
C ILE A 44 9.23 -33.66 -12.88
N ASN A 45 8.39 -33.39 -13.89
CA ASN A 45 7.32 -32.42 -13.76
C ASN A 45 6.32 -32.81 -12.66
N THR A 46 5.95 -34.09 -12.59
CA THR A 46 5.05 -34.60 -11.56
C THR A 46 5.66 -34.46 -10.16
N LYS A 47 6.94 -34.82 -10.00
CA LYS A 47 7.64 -34.72 -8.71
C LYS A 47 7.75 -33.27 -8.24
N ILE A 48 8.09 -32.35 -9.15
CA ILE A 48 8.15 -30.91 -8.88
C ILE A 48 6.77 -30.39 -8.46
N ALA A 49 5.72 -30.72 -9.23
CA ALA A 49 4.36 -30.25 -8.95
C ALA A 49 3.86 -30.73 -7.57
N ASN A 50 4.11 -32.00 -7.23
CA ASN A 50 3.68 -32.57 -5.95
C ASN A 50 4.43 -31.94 -4.77
N GLU A 51 5.74 -31.80 -4.87
CA GLU A 51 6.57 -31.19 -3.81
C GLU A 51 6.20 -29.72 -3.59
N LEU A 52 6.02 -28.95 -4.67
CA LEU A 52 5.59 -27.55 -4.57
C LEU A 52 4.19 -27.44 -3.94
N SER A 53 3.25 -28.30 -4.34
CA SER A 53 1.90 -28.32 -3.79
C SER A 53 1.89 -28.65 -2.29
N ALA A 54 2.73 -29.60 -1.86
CA ALA A 54 2.88 -29.95 -0.46
C ALA A 54 3.43 -28.78 0.36
N ARG A 55 4.52 -28.16 -0.10
CA ARG A 55 5.13 -27.00 0.58
C ARG A 55 4.20 -25.79 0.67
N ILE A 56 3.49 -25.48 -0.42
CA ILE A 56 2.49 -24.41 -0.43
C ILE A 56 1.38 -24.70 0.58
N SER A 57 0.91 -25.95 0.66
CA SER A 57 -0.13 -26.34 1.62
C SER A 57 0.34 -26.20 3.07
N GLU A 58 1.57 -26.58 3.37
CA GLU A 58 2.18 -26.43 4.70
C GLU A 58 2.32 -24.96 5.11
N ILE A 59 2.81 -24.11 4.19
CA ILE A 59 2.91 -22.65 4.40
C ILE A 59 1.53 -22.06 4.68
N ASN A 60 0.53 -22.39 3.85
CA ASN A 60 -0.84 -21.89 4.02
C ASN A 60 -1.45 -22.31 5.35
N SER A 61 -1.24 -23.57 5.76
CA SER A 61 -1.70 -24.08 7.06
C SER A 61 -1.07 -23.30 8.21
N THR A 62 0.24 -23.08 8.16
CA THR A 62 1.00 -22.34 9.18
C THR A 62 0.52 -20.90 9.28
N PHE A 63 0.40 -20.21 8.14
CA PHE A 63 -0.06 -18.83 8.07
C PHE A 63 -1.50 -18.68 8.60
N THR A 64 -2.40 -19.60 8.23
CA THR A 64 -3.78 -19.62 8.72
C THR A 64 -3.83 -19.78 10.24
N ALA A 65 -3.00 -20.69 10.80
CA ALA A 65 -2.95 -20.90 12.23
C ALA A 65 -2.41 -19.68 13.00
N GLU A 66 -1.37 -19.01 12.48
CA GLU A 66 -0.83 -17.79 13.08
C GLU A 66 -1.81 -16.62 13.03
N LEU A 67 -2.50 -16.41 11.89
CA LEU A 67 -3.57 -15.42 11.80
C LEU A 67 -4.67 -15.69 12.82
N GLY A 68 -5.09 -16.94 12.98
CA GLY A 68 -6.08 -17.33 13.99
C GLY A 68 -5.64 -16.99 15.41
N LYS A 69 -4.38 -17.27 15.76
CA LYS A 69 -3.81 -16.91 17.07
C LYS A 69 -3.80 -15.40 17.29
N ASN A 70 -3.39 -14.62 16.29
CA ASN A 70 -3.35 -13.16 16.38
C ASN A 70 -4.76 -12.56 16.51
N ASN A 71 -5.73 -13.07 15.74
CA ASN A 71 -7.12 -12.62 15.83
C ASN A 71 -7.73 -12.90 17.20
N ASN A 72 -7.46 -14.08 17.77
CA ASN A 72 -7.92 -14.43 19.12
C ASN A 72 -7.28 -13.53 20.18
N LYS A 73 -5.99 -13.22 20.04
CA LYS A 73 -5.28 -12.29 20.94
C LYS A 73 -5.87 -10.88 20.88
N LEU A 74 -6.06 -10.34 19.68
CA LEU A 74 -6.68 -9.02 19.48
C LEU A 74 -8.10 -8.98 20.05
N THR A 75 -8.90 -10.02 19.81
CA THR A 75 -10.26 -10.12 20.37
C THR A 75 -10.25 -10.09 21.90
N ALA A 76 -9.28 -10.76 22.54
CA ALA A 76 -9.14 -10.75 24.00
C ALA A 76 -8.73 -9.37 24.54
N GLU A 77 -7.79 -8.69 23.87
CA GLU A 77 -7.35 -7.34 24.25
C GLU A 77 -8.49 -6.32 24.10
N ILE A 78 -9.26 -6.38 23.01
CA ILE A 78 -10.45 -5.53 22.81
C ILE A 78 -11.47 -5.74 23.93
N LYS A 79 -11.77 -6.99 24.29
CA LYS A 79 -12.70 -7.30 25.40
C LYS A 79 -12.21 -6.72 26.73
N LYS A 80 -10.90 -6.79 26.99
CA LYS A 80 -10.31 -6.21 28.21
C LYS A 80 -10.46 -4.69 28.23
N LEU A 81 -10.13 -4.01 27.13
CA LEU A 81 -10.27 -2.56 27.01
C LEU A 81 -11.73 -2.12 27.16
N GLN A 82 -12.69 -2.90 26.65
CA GLN A 82 -14.11 -2.61 26.83
C GLN A 82 -14.51 -2.65 28.32
N VAL A 83 -14.06 -3.68 29.05
CA VAL A 83 -14.31 -3.79 30.49
C VAL A 83 -13.68 -2.63 31.26
N ASP A 84 -12.45 -2.24 30.91
CA ASP A 84 -11.76 -1.12 31.54
C ASP A 84 -12.49 0.21 31.27
N PHE A 85 -13.00 0.40 30.04
CA PHE A 85 -13.80 1.58 29.66
C PHE A 85 -15.14 1.64 30.42
N ASP A 86 -15.85 0.52 30.53
CA ASP A 86 -17.13 0.45 31.24
C ASP A 86 -16.95 0.78 32.74
N GLN A 87 -15.84 0.32 33.36
CA GLN A 87 -15.52 0.67 34.75
C GLN A 87 -15.21 2.16 34.95
N LEU A 88 -14.48 2.77 34.01
CA LEU A 88 -14.21 4.22 34.03
C LEU A 88 -15.50 5.05 33.88
N SER A 89 -16.43 4.58 33.05
CA SER A 89 -17.75 5.21 32.91
C SER A 89 -18.51 5.19 34.25
N VAL A 90 -18.57 4.04 34.92
CA VAL A 90 -19.24 3.91 36.24
C VAL A 90 -18.61 4.80 37.32
N ALA A 91 -17.27 4.90 37.35
CA ALA A 91 -16.56 5.76 38.30
C ALA A 91 -16.90 7.25 38.13
N ASN A 92 -17.11 7.71 36.88
CA ASN A 92 -17.47 9.10 36.60
C ASN A 92 -18.92 9.46 36.96
N HIS A 93 -19.85 8.50 37.05
CA HIS A 93 -21.24 8.78 37.45
C HIS A 93 -21.43 8.87 38.97
N SER A 94 -20.50 8.33 39.77
CA SER A 94 -20.55 8.45 41.24
C SER A 94 -20.02 9.79 41.77
N SER A 95 -19.43 10.64 40.91
CA SER A 95 -18.80 11.91 41.27
C SER A 95 -19.44 13.14 40.58
N SER A 96 -20.68 13.06 40.11
CA SER A 96 -21.33 14.18 39.44
C SER A 96 -22.55 14.70 40.21
N SER A 97 -22.27 15.51 41.23
CA SER A 97 -23.03 16.74 41.45
C SER A 97 -22.57 17.77 40.40
N GLU A 98 -23.48 18.12 39.49
CA GLU A 98 -23.52 19.32 38.64
C GLU A 98 -22.53 19.50 37.46
N SER A 99 -23.14 19.61 36.27
CA SER A 99 -22.89 20.60 35.21
C SER A 99 -21.72 20.41 34.22
N SER A 100 -22.03 20.04 32.97
CA SER A 100 -21.97 20.94 31.79
C SER A 100 -21.95 20.15 30.47
N SER A 101 -22.83 20.56 29.57
CA SER A 101 -22.94 20.14 28.17
C SER A 101 -21.58 20.16 27.45
N SER A 102 -21.32 19.16 26.61
CA SER A 102 -20.13 18.94 25.77
C SER A 102 -19.95 19.96 24.63
N ARG A 103 -20.14 21.25 24.94
CA ARG A 103 -19.84 22.36 24.04
C ARG A 103 -18.42 22.82 24.34
N LEU A 104 -17.60 23.01 23.31
CA LEU A 104 -16.38 23.80 23.47
C LEU A 104 -16.80 25.13 24.10
N SER A 105 -16.05 25.60 25.10
CA SER A 105 -16.31 26.93 25.62
C SER A 105 -16.21 27.94 24.48
N ASP A 106 -17.05 28.97 24.51
CA ASP A 106 -17.06 30.00 23.45
C ASP A 106 -15.65 30.59 23.25
N SER A 107 -14.85 30.67 24.31
CA SER A 107 -13.44 31.07 24.28
C SER A 107 -12.55 30.14 23.45
N ALA A 108 -12.65 28.82 23.63
CA ALA A 108 -11.81 27.84 22.94
C ALA A 108 -12.18 27.74 21.45
N LEU A 109 -13.47 27.89 21.13
CA LEU A 109 -13.93 27.95 19.75
C LEU A 109 -13.42 29.21 19.05
N GLU A 110 -13.45 30.36 19.72
CA GLU A 110 -12.98 31.62 19.15
C GLU A 110 -11.46 31.64 18.94
N GLU A 111 -10.71 31.05 19.87
CA GLU A 111 -9.26 30.83 19.71
C GLU A 111 -8.97 29.94 18.49
N SER A 112 -9.69 28.84 18.35
CA SER A 112 -9.57 27.92 17.21
C SER A 112 -9.84 28.64 15.88
N ARG A 113 -10.89 29.47 15.81
CA ARG A 113 -11.20 30.29 14.64
C ARG A 113 -10.09 31.29 14.32
N SER A 114 -9.55 31.94 15.34
CA SER A 114 -8.46 32.90 15.20
C SER A 114 -7.19 32.26 14.63
N ARG A 115 -6.80 31.08 15.15
CA ARG A 115 -5.68 30.30 14.63
C ARG A 115 -5.89 29.91 13.18
N PHE A 116 -7.06 29.32 12.88
CA PHE A 116 -7.41 28.93 11.52
C PHE A 116 -7.35 30.12 10.56
N LYS A 117 -7.95 31.24 10.91
CA LYS A 117 -7.99 32.43 10.07
C LYS A 117 -6.58 32.94 9.74
N ARG A 118 -5.69 32.99 10.73
CA ARG A 118 -4.30 33.39 10.55
C ARG A 118 -3.56 32.44 9.60
N VAL A 119 -3.67 31.13 9.80
CA VAL A 119 -3.01 30.13 8.94
C VAL A 119 -3.56 30.17 7.53
N PHE A 120 -4.88 30.26 7.39
CA PHE A 120 -5.55 30.39 6.11
C PHE A 120 -5.07 31.63 5.34
N ASP A 121 -5.05 32.79 6.00
CA ASP A 121 -4.65 34.04 5.38
C ASP A 121 -3.15 34.09 5.00
N SER A 122 -2.29 33.30 5.66
CA SER A 122 -0.87 33.17 5.32
C SER A 122 -0.59 32.17 4.19
N ASN A 123 -1.43 31.16 4.02
CA ASN A 123 -1.26 30.12 3.00
C ASN A 123 -1.97 30.45 1.67
N LYS A 124 -2.92 31.39 1.67
CA LYS A 124 -3.56 31.83 0.41
C LYS A 124 -2.59 32.62 -0.45
N GLU A 125 -2.63 32.41 -1.76
CA GLU A 125 -1.81 33.17 -2.70
C GLU A 125 -2.35 34.60 -2.92
N LYS A 126 -1.46 35.56 -3.16
CA LYS A 126 -1.87 36.95 -3.45
C LYS A 126 -2.61 37.00 -4.79
N GLY A 127 -3.91 37.32 -4.74
CA GLY A 127 -4.79 37.40 -5.91
C GLY A 127 -5.68 36.18 -6.11
N GLU A 128 -5.52 35.14 -5.29
CA GLU A 128 -6.38 33.96 -5.29
C GLU A 128 -7.79 34.30 -4.80
N THR A 129 -8.82 33.73 -5.44
CA THR A 129 -10.19 33.90 -4.97
C THR A 129 -10.39 33.11 -3.68
N LEU A 130 -11.09 33.70 -2.70
CA LEU A 130 -11.44 33.01 -1.45
C LEU A 130 -12.18 31.69 -1.71
N ASP A 131 -13.00 31.65 -2.76
CA ASP A 131 -13.75 30.47 -3.12
C ASP A 131 -12.83 29.30 -3.51
N TYR A 132 -11.79 29.57 -4.29
CA TYR A 132 -10.79 28.56 -4.63
C TYR A 132 -9.94 28.18 -3.41
N ALA A 133 -9.50 29.15 -2.59
CA ALA A 133 -8.75 28.87 -1.35
C ALA A 133 -9.53 27.99 -0.35
N PHE A 134 -10.84 28.23 -0.15
CA PHE A 134 -11.67 27.35 0.68
C PHE A 134 -11.79 25.94 0.11
N GLU A 135 -11.83 25.81 -1.22
CA GLU A 135 -11.86 24.52 -1.89
C GLU A 135 -10.54 23.76 -1.70
N THR A 136 -9.39 24.45 -1.80
CA THR A 136 -8.06 23.89 -1.53
C THR A 136 -7.99 23.35 -0.10
N VAL A 137 -8.30 24.16 0.90
CA VAL A 137 -8.27 23.75 2.31
C VAL A 137 -9.20 22.57 2.59
N ARG A 138 -10.38 22.54 1.97
CA ARG A 138 -11.30 21.41 2.08
C ARG A 138 -10.68 20.11 1.57
N HIS A 139 -9.95 20.16 0.44
CA HIS A 139 -9.27 18.98 -0.10
C HIS A 139 -8.13 18.54 0.80
N GLU A 140 -7.29 19.47 1.27
CA GLU A 140 -6.17 19.17 2.16
C GLU A 140 -6.65 18.54 3.48
N ILE A 141 -7.71 19.07 4.12
CA ILE A 141 -8.30 18.46 5.32
C ILE A 141 -8.75 17.01 5.03
N ARG A 142 -9.36 16.77 3.87
CA ARG A 142 -9.83 15.43 3.49
C ARG A 142 -8.66 14.48 3.27
N GLU A 143 -7.56 14.94 2.69
CA GLU A 143 -6.35 14.13 2.48
C GLU A 143 -5.65 13.81 3.81
N LEU A 144 -5.53 14.79 4.69
CA LEU A 144 -4.87 14.64 5.98
C LEU A 144 -5.65 13.73 6.94
N THR A 145 -6.97 13.93 7.03
CA THR A 145 -7.80 13.32 8.09
C THR A 145 -8.73 12.21 7.60
N GLY A 146 -8.92 12.09 6.28
CA GLY A 146 -9.97 11.26 5.68
C GLY A 146 -11.39 11.80 5.88
N TYR A 147 -11.57 12.88 6.64
CA TYR A 147 -12.89 13.42 6.98
C TYR A 147 -13.48 14.23 5.82
N LYS A 148 -14.72 13.91 5.44
CA LYS A 148 -15.44 14.63 4.39
C LYS A 148 -16.11 15.88 4.94
N ILE A 149 -15.38 16.99 4.89
CA ILE A 149 -15.90 18.31 5.24
C ILE A 149 -16.45 19.04 4.00
N GLY A 150 -17.55 19.78 4.16
CA GLY A 150 -18.10 20.62 3.10
C GLY A 150 -17.39 21.96 3.01
N LYS A 151 -17.26 22.52 1.80
CA LYS A 151 -16.70 23.87 1.57
C LYS A 151 -17.41 24.94 2.40
N SER A 152 -18.74 24.84 2.50
CA SER A 152 -19.56 25.74 3.32
C SER A 152 -19.17 25.70 4.80
N ALA A 153 -18.80 24.53 5.32
CA ALA A 153 -18.38 24.41 6.72
C ALA A 153 -17.03 25.10 6.98
N VAL A 154 -16.06 24.94 6.07
CA VAL A 154 -14.77 25.65 6.14
C VAL A 154 -15.00 27.17 6.07
N LYS A 155 -15.85 27.62 5.14
CA LYS A 155 -16.23 29.03 4.98
C LYS A 155 -16.92 29.58 6.24
N SER A 156 -17.90 28.87 6.79
CA SER A 156 -18.59 29.29 8.02
C SER A 156 -17.61 29.37 9.19
N PHE A 157 -16.67 28.42 9.31
CA PHE A 157 -15.64 28.46 10.33
C PHE A 157 -14.73 29.70 10.19
N TYR A 158 -14.31 30.04 8.97
CA TYR A 158 -13.50 31.24 8.69
C TYR A 158 -14.19 32.54 9.13
N TYR A 159 -15.48 32.69 8.84
CA TYR A 159 -16.25 33.89 9.17
C TYR A 159 -16.85 33.87 10.58
N GLY A 160 -16.52 32.87 11.39
CA GLY A 160 -17.07 32.72 12.74
C GLY A 160 -18.59 32.47 12.78
N GLN A 161 -19.16 31.92 11.71
CA GLN A 161 -20.59 31.71 11.56
C GLN A 161 -21.03 30.34 12.09
N GLY A 162 -22.13 30.34 12.86
CA GLY A 162 -22.77 29.13 13.38
C GLY A 162 -22.00 28.47 14.52
N ASP A 163 -22.47 27.29 14.93
CA ASP A 163 -21.89 26.45 15.97
C ASP A 163 -21.39 25.15 15.31
N PRO A 164 -20.09 25.05 14.95
CA PRO A 164 -19.56 23.92 14.23
C PRO A 164 -19.54 22.67 15.13
N LYS A 165 -19.90 21.52 14.56
CA LYS A 165 -19.78 20.23 15.27
C LYS A 165 -18.33 19.97 15.65
N PHE A 166 -18.13 19.28 16.77
CA PHE A 166 -16.80 18.91 17.28
C PHE A 166 -15.87 18.30 16.21
N ASN A 167 -16.36 17.35 15.41
CA ASN A 167 -15.55 16.70 14.37
C ASN A 167 -15.09 17.67 13.27
N ILE A 168 -15.87 18.71 12.97
CA ILE A 168 -15.47 19.77 12.02
C ILE A 168 -14.34 20.59 12.63
N VAL A 169 -14.46 20.98 13.91
CA VAL A 169 -13.42 21.74 14.62
C VAL A 169 -12.12 20.93 14.65
N MET A 170 -12.18 19.65 15.02
CA MET A 170 -11.02 18.77 15.06
C MET A 170 -10.34 18.63 13.70
N ALA A 171 -11.10 18.37 12.63
CA ALA A 171 -10.53 18.22 11.29
C ALA A 171 -9.85 19.51 10.80
N ILE A 172 -10.43 20.68 11.09
CA ILE A 172 -9.83 21.97 10.77
C ILE A 172 -8.57 22.21 11.60
N MET A 173 -8.59 21.92 12.92
CA MET A 173 -7.43 22.12 13.79
C MET A 173 -6.26 21.22 13.40
N SER A 174 -6.49 19.97 13.00
CA SER A 174 -5.43 19.09 12.49
C SER A 174 -4.69 19.70 11.30
N TRP A 175 -5.43 20.33 10.38
CA TRP A 175 -4.84 21.04 9.25
C TRP A 175 -4.09 22.31 9.68
N VAL A 176 -4.62 23.07 10.64
CA VAL A 176 -3.93 24.23 11.22
C VAL A 176 -2.59 23.83 11.82
N ASP A 177 -2.57 22.77 12.63
CA ASP A 177 -1.36 22.26 13.28
C ASP A 177 -0.31 21.82 12.25
N GLU A 178 -0.70 21.12 11.19
CA GLU A 178 0.19 20.69 10.10
C GLU A 178 0.85 21.89 9.38
N LYS A 179 0.06 22.92 9.04
CA LYS A 179 0.58 24.11 8.35
C LYS A 179 1.47 24.96 9.26
N GLU A 180 1.14 25.06 10.56
CA GLU A 180 2.00 25.77 11.52
C GLU A 180 3.35 25.05 11.71
N ILE A 181 3.36 23.72 11.79
CA ILE A 181 4.61 22.93 11.84
C ILE A 181 5.47 23.15 10.59
N THR A 182 4.84 23.09 9.41
CA THR A 182 5.54 23.26 8.13
C THR A 182 6.14 24.66 7.98
N ASN A 183 5.39 25.70 8.35
CA ASN A 183 5.86 27.08 8.30
C ASN A 183 7.04 27.33 9.25
N ASN A 184 7.04 26.71 10.44
CA ASN A 184 8.14 26.83 11.39
C ASN A 184 9.43 26.14 10.91
N LEU A 185 9.33 25.00 10.23
CA LEU A 185 10.49 24.32 9.64
C LEU A 185 11.15 25.14 8.53
N ASN A 186 10.34 25.81 7.70
CA ASN A 186 10.84 26.64 6.59
C ASN A 186 11.58 27.89 7.09
N ASN A 187 11.13 28.51 8.18
CA ASN A 187 11.75 29.71 8.74
C ASN A 187 13.12 29.43 9.40
N ASN A 188 13.32 28.25 9.96
CA ASN A 188 14.60 27.86 10.57
C ASN A 188 15.68 27.55 9.53
N ASN A 189 15.31 27.12 8.32
CA ASN A 189 16.25 26.87 7.23
C ASN A 189 16.67 28.16 6.49
N ALA A 190 15.82 29.19 6.47
CA ALA A 190 16.19 30.50 5.93
C ALA A 190 17.18 31.27 6.84
N SER A 191 17.09 31.07 8.15
CA SER A 191 18.00 31.69 9.14
C SER A 191 19.41 31.06 9.14
N SER A 192 19.54 29.76 8.89
CA SER A 192 20.83 29.07 8.83
C SER A 192 21.66 29.41 7.58
N ALA A 193 21.02 29.84 6.49
CA ALA A 193 21.70 30.27 5.27
C ALA A 193 22.31 31.68 5.38
N ASN A 194 21.82 32.53 6.29
CA ASN A 194 22.23 33.95 6.35
C ASN A 194 23.41 34.23 7.31
N ASN A 195 23.83 33.25 8.12
CA ASN A 195 24.92 33.45 9.10
C ASN A 195 26.32 33.11 8.55
N ASN A 196 26.44 32.74 7.28
CA ASN A 196 27.71 32.30 6.68
C ASN A 196 28.40 33.33 5.76
N ASN A 197 27.93 34.59 5.69
CA ASN A 197 28.48 35.57 4.73
C ASN A 197 28.98 36.91 5.30
N GLU A 198 29.22 37.05 6.61
CA GLU A 198 29.76 38.32 7.18
C GLU A 198 31.13 38.20 7.86
N ASN A 199 31.86 37.09 7.70
CA ASN A 199 33.23 36.96 8.23
C ASN A 199 34.26 36.56 7.17
N ASN A 200 34.30 37.24 6.02
CA ASN A 200 35.52 37.27 5.20
C ASN A 200 35.53 38.46 4.22
N MET A 201 35.90 39.65 4.71
CA MET A 201 36.60 40.65 3.90
C MET A 201 37.36 41.60 4.84
N GLU A 202 38.69 41.43 4.80
CA GLU A 202 39.81 42.31 5.17
C GLU A 202 39.65 43.35 6.31
#